data_AF-A0A086KQI5-F1
#
_entry.id   AF-A0A086KQI5-F1
#
_cell.length_a   1.000
_cell.length_b   1.000
_cell.length_c   1.000
_cell.angle_alpha   90.00
_cell.angle_beta   90.00
_cell.angle_gamma   90.00
#
_symmetry.space_group_name_H-M   'P 1'
#
loop_
_entity.id
_entity.type
_entity.pdbx_description
1 polymer ?
#
loop_
_entity_poly.entity_id
_entity_poly.type
_entity_poly.pdbx_seq_one_letter_code
_entity_poly.pdbx_strand_id
1 'polypeptide(L)'
;MTRPLVSKALRAAFVHTAAFSSAVPRGGSSDALIKKAELHNLYQRVREAASKFKSPMFRDYFIRRADEDFRDMQEKLLSVSAEEIEQFKKLMEDHCALLHRQSTVANLYHTDRIAYLK
;
A
#
# COMPACT_ATOMS: atom_id res chain seq x y z
N MET A 1 -29.12 -34.87 -25.42
CA MET A 1 -29.21 -33.61 -24.65
C MET A 1 -28.70 -32.47 -25.55
N THR A 2 -29.32 -32.14 -26.69
CA THR A 2 -30.56 -31.34 -26.90
C THR A 2 -30.58 -29.99 -26.16
N ARG A 3 -29.97 -28.96 -26.78
CA ARG A 3 -30.54 -27.66 -27.30
C ARG A 3 -31.55 -26.86 -26.40
N PRO A 4 -31.80 -25.56 -26.66
CA PRO A 4 -31.02 -24.31 -26.49
C PRO A 4 -31.92 -23.19 -25.87
N LEU A 5 -31.64 -21.90 -26.15
CA LEU A 5 -32.56 -20.73 -26.19
C LEU A 5 -32.79 -19.83 -24.93
N VAL A 6 -32.46 -18.53 -25.12
CA VAL A 6 -33.30 -17.31 -24.92
C VAL A 6 -33.65 -16.94 -23.46
N SER A 7 -33.44 -15.71 -22.97
CA SER A 7 -33.93 -14.42 -23.47
C SER A 7 -33.03 -13.25 -23.02
N LYS A 8 -32.70 -12.26 -23.85
CA LYS A 8 -33.50 -11.07 -24.18
C LYS A 8 -34.36 -10.51 -23.02
N ALA A 9 -33.96 -9.31 -22.62
CA ALA A 9 -34.76 -8.16 -22.20
C ALA A 9 -35.59 -8.25 -20.91
N LEU A 10 -35.19 -7.43 -19.93
CA LEU A 10 -36.14 -6.60 -19.20
C LEU A 10 -35.62 -5.16 -19.17
N ARG A 11 -36.44 -4.30 -19.77
CA ARG A 11 -36.36 -2.85 -19.81
C ARG A 11 -36.56 -2.25 -18.41
N ALA A 12 -35.96 -1.07 -18.21
CA ALA A 12 -36.55 0.18 -17.71
C ALA A 12 -35.44 0.96 -16.98
N ALA A 13 -34.84 1.97 -17.61
CA ALA A 13 -35.29 3.36 -17.52
C ALA A 13 -35.41 3.84 -16.06
N PHE A 14 -34.28 4.26 -15.49
CA PHE A 14 -34.27 5.29 -14.45
C PHE A 14 -33.49 6.48 -15.00
N VAL A 15 -34.21 7.30 -15.77
CA VAL A 15 -33.86 8.71 -15.94
C VAL A 15 -34.20 9.38 -14.62
N HIS A 16 -33.20 9.62 -13.79
CA HIS A 16 -33.30 10.66 -12.78
C HIS A 16 -32.10 11.58 -12.94
N THR A 17 -32.42 12.71 -13.55
CA THR A 17 -31.77 14.00 -13.39
C THR A 17 -31.36 14.19 -11.92
N ALA A 18 -30.07 14.03 -11.63
CA ALA A 18 -29.48 14.57 -10.43
C ALA A 18 -28.43 15.58 -10.88
N ALA A 19 -28.66 16.81 -10.46
CA ALA A 19 -27.96 18.01 -10.85
C ALA A 19 -26.43 17.83 -10.89
N PHE A 20 -25.84 18.37 -11.95
CA PHE A 20 -24.42 18.68 -12.06
C PHE A 20 -24.07 19.66 -10.94
N SER A 21 -23.80 19.15 -9.74
CA SER A 21 -23.16 19.92 -8.69
C SER A 21 -21.68 19.88 -8.99
N SER A 22 -21.22 20.87 -9.75
CA SER A 22 -19.81 21.23 -9.85
C SER A 22 -19.28 21.57 -8.46
N ALA A 23 -18.93 20.52 -7.71
CA ALA A 23 -18.14 20.66 -6.51
C ALA A 23 -16.77 21.17 -6.92
N VAL A 24 -16.61 22.49 -6.82
CA VAL A 24 -15.36 23.23 -6.98
C VAL A 24 -14.25 22.48 -6.22
N PRO A 25 -13.09 22.16 -6.83
CA PRO A 25 -11.98 21.54 -6.13
C PRO A 25 -11.25 22.61 -5.31
N ARG A 26 -11.89 23.07 -4.22
CA ARG A 26 -11.27 23.93 -3.20
C ARG A 26 -10.49 23.04 -2.22
N GLY A 27 -9.35 22.51 -2.63
CA GLY A 27 -8.52 21.70 -1.71
C GLY A 27 -7.16 21.20 -2.19
N GLY A 28 -6.78 21.42 -3.45
CA GLY A 28 -5.71 20.66 -4.10
C GLY A 28 -4.31 20.73 -3.48
N SER A 29 -3.96 21.79 -2.75
CA SER A 29 -2.60 21.95 -2.21
C SER A 29 -2.46 21.49 -0.75
N SER A 30 -3.39 21.86 0.13
CA SER A 30 -3.30 21.48 1.55
C SER A 30 -3.55 19.99 1.77
N ASP A 31 -4.49 19.40 1.05
CA ASP A 31 -4.83 17.98 1.18
C ASP A 31 -3.69 17.08 0.66
N ALA A 32 -3.05 17.47 -0.45
CA ALA A 32 -1.89 16.78 -0.97
C ALA A 32 -0.68 16.83 -0.03
N LEU A 33 -0.47 17.97 0.65
CA LEU A 33 0.58 18.11 1.66
C LEU A 33 0.34 17.22 2.89
N ILE A 34 -0.92 17.15 3.36
CA ILE A 34 -1.30 16.27 4.47
C ILE A 34 -1.06 14.80 4.09
N LYS A 35 -1.56 14.37 2.91
CA LYS A 35 -1.33 13.01 2.39
C LYS A 35 0.15 12.66 2.29
N LYS A 36 0.96 13.59 1.79
CA LYS A 36 2.42 13.40 1.71
C LYS A 36 3.06 13.24 3.09
N ALA A 37 2.65 14.03 4.07
CA ALA A 37 3.17 13.92 5.44
C ALA A 37 2.76 12.59 6.10
N GLU A 38 1.51 12.16 5.90
CA GLU A 38 1.04 10.85 6.39
C GLU A 38 1.83 9.69 5.79
N LEU A 39 2.01 9.68 4.47
CA LEU A 39 2.80 8.66 3.78
C LEU A 39 4.26 8.68 4.24
N HIS A 40 4.85 9.86 4.45
CA HIS A 40 6.20 9.98 4.98
C HIS A 40 6.31 9.39 6.40
N ASN A 41 5.35 9.67 7.29
CA ASN A 41 5.35 9.10 8.63
C ASN A 41 5.21 7.57 8.61
N LEU A 42 4.36 7.04 7.73
CA LEU A 42 4.20 5.61 7.57
C LEU A 42 5.47 4.95 7.01
N TYR A 43 6.13 5.58 6.04
CA TYR A 43 7.42 5.16 5.51
C TYR A 43 8.48 5.04 6.61
N GLN A 44 8.60 6.04 7.49
CA GLN A 44 9.55 5.98 8.60
C GLN A 44 9.26 4.81 9.54
N ARG A 45 7.98 4.59 9.89
CA ARG A 45 7.58 3.45 10.73
C ARG A 45 7.95 2.10 10.11
N VAL A 46 7.71 1.94 8.80
CA VAL A 46 8.08 0.71 8.07
C VAL A 46 9.59 0.51 8.07
N ARG A 47 10.38 1.57 7.82
CA ARG A 47 11.86 1.49 7.86
C ARG A 47 12.38 1.19 9.26
N GLU A 48 11.80 1.80 10.27
CA GLU A 48 12.12 1.51 11.67
C GLU A 48 11.84 0.05 12.01
N ALA A 49 10.71 -0.51 11.57
CA ALA A 49 10.40 -1.94 11.74
C ALA A 49 11.40 -2.84 11.00
N ALA A 50 11.76 -2.51 9.76
CA ALA A 50 12.77 -3.22 8.97
C ALA A 50 14.18 -3.14 9.60
N SER A 51 14.51 -2.04 10.27
CA SER A 51 15.81 -1.87 10.95
C SER A 51 16.01 -2.83 12.13
N LYS A 52 14.93 -3.44 12.65
CA LYS A 52 15.00 -4.37 13.79
C LYS A 52 15.57 -5.73 13.44
N PHE A 53 15.73 -6.07 12.16
CA PHE A 53 16.39 -7.31 11.76
C PHE A 53 17.90 -7.24 12.07
N LYS A 54 18.39 -8.23 12.84
CA LYS A 54 19.83 -8.39 13.12
C LYS A 54 20.60 -8.74 11.85
N SER A 55 20.05 -9.66 11.04
CA SER A 55 20.58 -10.02 9.73
C SER A 55 20.68 -8.80 8.81
N PRO A 56 21.89 -8.40 8.38
CA PRO A 56 22.06 -7.29 7.44
C PRO A 56 21.32 -7.52 6.12
N MET A 57 21.34 -8.75 5.61
CA MET A 57 20.64 -9.09 4.35
C MET A 57 19.14 -8.82 4.44
N PHE A 58 18.48 -9.22 5.53
CA PHE A 58 17.05 -8.98 5.69
C PHE A 58 16.75 -7.50 5.90
N ARG A 59 17.54 -6.84 6.75
CA ARG A 59 17.39 -5.40 7.00
C ARG A 59 17.50 -4.59 5.71
N ASP A 60 18.57 -4.80 4.95
CA ASP A 60 18.84 -4.03 3.74
C ASP A 60 17.82 -4.35 2.64
N TYR A 61 17.39 -5.62 2.53
CA TYR A 61 16.32 -6.02 1.62
C TYR A 61 15.00 -5.30 1.93
N PHE A 62 14.54 -5.34 3.18
CA PHE A 62 13.25 -4.75 3.55
C PHE A 62 13.28 -3.22 3.52
N ILE A 63 14.41 -2.59 3.84
CA ILE A 63 14.57 -1.14 3.67
C ILE A 63 14.49 -0.78 2.18
N ARG A 64 15.27 -1.44 1.32
CA ARG A 64 15.24 -1.18 -0.12
C ARG A 64 13.83 -1.40 -0.70
N ARG A 65 13.13 -2.44 -0.25
CA ARG A 65 11.77 -2.71 -0.70
C ARG A 65 10.80 -1.61 -0.29
N ALA A 66 10.88 -1.12 0.94
CA ALA A 66 10.10 0.02 1.39
C ALA A 66 10.43 1.29 0.58
N ASP A 67 11.71 1.54 0.30
CA ASP A 67 12.12 2.69 -0.53
C ASP A 67 11.51 2.63 -1.94
N GLU A 68 11.50 1.44 -2.57
CA GLU A 68 10.87 1.20 -3.86
C GLU A 68 9.35 1.43 -3.81
N ASP A 69 8.64 0.78 -2.88
CA ASP A 69 7.18 0.85 -2.78
C ASP A 69 6.70 2.30 -2.52
N PHE A 70 7.38 3.05 -1.65
CA PHE A 70 7.00 4.44 -1.35
C PHE A 70 7.41 5.43 -2.45
N ARG A 71 8.53 5.19 -3.14
CA ARG A 71 8.89 5.99 -4.33
C ARG A 71 7.84 5.83 -5.42
N ASP A 72 7.45 4.60 -5.72
CA ASP A 72 6.46 4.30 -6.76
C ASP A 72 5.10 4.94 -6.44
N MET A 73 4.69 4.95 -5.17
CA MET A 73 3.48 5.67 -4.73
C MET A 73 3.65 7.19 -4.84
N GLN A 74 4.80 7.73 -4.44
CA GLN A 74 5.07 9.17 -4.48
C GLN A 74 5.07 9.72 -5.92
N GLU A 75 5.57 8.96 -6.89
CA GLU A 75 5.56 9.30 -8.32
C GLU A 75 4.14 9.37 -8.89
N LYS A 76 3.22 8.56 -8.37
CA LYS A 76 1.83 8.47 -8.84
C LYS A 76 0.85 9.25 -7.96
N LEU A 77 1.31 9.90 -6.89
CA LEU A 77 0.45 10.50 -5.85
C LEU A 77 -0.59 11.49 -6.39
N LEU A 78 -0.29 12.18 -7.49
CA LEU A 78 -1.20 13.16 -8.11
C LEU A 78 -2.25 12.53 -9.05
N SER A 79 -2.01 11.30 -9.53
CA SER A 79 -2.89 10.60 -10.48
C SER A 79 -3.67 9.45 -9.85
N VAL A 80 -3.32 9.04 -8.63
CA VAL A 80 -3.93 7.94 -7.89
C VAL A 80 -5.16 8.43 -7.12
N SER A 81 -6.20 7.60 -7.09
CA SER A 81 -7.44 7.89 -6.37
C SER A 81 -7.22 7.88 -4.85
N ALA A 82 -8.09 8.57 -4.11
CA ALA A 82 -8.05 8.53 -2.65
C ALA A 82 -8.19 7.10 -2.08
N GLU A 83 -8.99 6.25 -2.75
CA GLU A 83 -9.19 4.86 -2.34
C GLU A 83 -7.90 4.04 -2.48
N GLU A 84 -7.18 4.18 -3.58
CA GLU A 84 -5.89 3.49 -3.81
C GLU A 84 -4.82 3.94 -2.79
N ILE A 85 -4.82 5.23 -2.39
CA ILE A 85 -3.94 5.74 -1.34
C ILE A 85 -4.26 5.06 0.00
N GLU A 86 -5.54 4.95 0.36
CA GLU A 86 -5.94 4.30 1.60
C GLU A 86 -5.66 2.79 1.60
N GLN A 87 -5.85 2.12 0.46
CA GLN A 87 -5.47 0.72 0.30
C GLN A 87 -3.96 0.52 0.48
N PHE A 88 -3.14 1.41 -0.08
CA PHE A 88 -1.69 1.39 0.10
C PHE A 88 -1.29 1.64 1.56
N LYS A 89 -1.92 2.62 2.23
CA LYS A 89 -1.68 2.89 3.66
C LYS A 89 -1.96 1.63 4.49
N LYS A 90 -3.11 1.00 4.29
CA LYS A 90 -3.48 -0.24 4.97
C LYS A 90 -2.48 -1.37 4.70
N LEU A 91 -2.07 -1.55 3.45
CA LEU A 91 -1.06 -2.55 3.09
C LEU A 91 0.28 -2.31 3.82
N MET A 92 0.74 -1.05 3.86
CA MET A 92 2.00 -0.69 4.52
C MET A 92 1.92 -0.81 6.05
N GLU A 93 0.75 -0.56 6.65
CA GLU A 93 0.50 -0.83 8.07
C GLU A 93 0.56 -2.33 8.37
N ASP A 94 -0.09 -3.14 7.53
CA ASP A 94 -0.06 -4.61 7.64
C ASP A 94 1.38 -5.14 7.47
N HIS A 95 2.15 -4.58 6.53
CA HIS A 95 3.58 -4.86 6.36
C HIS A 95 4.41 -4.46 7.58
N CYS A 96 4.18 -3.28 8.15
CA CYS A 96 4.87 -2.83 9.36
C CYS A 96 4.65 -3.82 10.52
N ALA A 97 3.40 -4.25 10.73
CA ALA A 97 3.06 -5.24 11.74
C ALA A 97 3.71 -6.61 11.46
N LEU A 98 3.77 -7.01 10.18
CA LEU A 98 4.45 -8.23 9.77
C LEU A 98 5.95 -8.18 10.05
N LEU A 99 6.62 -7.07 9.72
CA LEU A 99 8.05 -6.88 9.96
C LEU A 99 8.40 -6.98 11.46
N HIS A 100 7.54 -6.45 12.35
CA HIS A 100 7.73 -6.63 13.79
C HIS A 100 7.66 -8.11 14.22
N ARG A 101 6.69 -8.87 13.73
CA ARG A 101 6.57 -10.30 14.02
C ARG A 101 7.75 -11.09 13.44
N GLN A 102 8.10 -10.81 12.19
CA GLN A 102 9.16 -11.51 11.46
C GLN A 102 10.54 -11.21 12.03
N SER A 103 10.83 -9.95 12.39
CA SER A 103 12.11 -9.61 13.04
C SER A 103 12.23 -10.30 14.40
N THR A 104 11.15 -10.40 15.17
CA THR A 104 11.16 -11.15 16.44
C THR A 104 11.58 -12.60 16.21
N VAL A 105 10.92 -13.32 15.30
CA VAL A 105 11.23 -14.73 15.02
C VAL A 105 12.63 -14.87 14.41
N ALA A 106 12.95 -14.08 13.39
CA ALA A 106 14.24 -14.16 12.69
C ALA A 106 15.42 -13.87 13.63
N ASN A 107 15.25 -12.94 14.58
CA ASN A 107 16.30 -12.57 15.52
C ASN A 107 16.53 -13.62 16.62
N LEU A 108 15.55 -14.48 16.92
CA LEU A 108 15.72 -15.61 17.85
C LEU A 108 16.66 -16.67 17.26
N TYR A 109 16.59 -16.87 15.94
CA TYR A 109 17.40 -17.84 15.21
C TYR A 109 18.58 -17.21 14.48
N HIS A 110 18.85 -15.91 14.68
CA HIS A 110 19.97 -15.26 14.05
C HIS A 110 21.28 -15.70 14.72
N THR A 111 22.21 -16.19 13.90
CA THR A 111 23.55 -16.56 14.32
C THR A 111 24.56 -15.63 13.67
N ASP A 112 25.44 -15.01 14.47
CA ASP A 112 26.51 -14.13 13.97
C ASP A 112 27.56 -14.88 13.13
N ARG A 113 27.54 -16.22 13.17
CA ARG A 113 28.36 -17.09 12.34
C ARG A 113 27.53 -17.67 11.20
N ILE A 114 27.82 -17.25 9.97
CA ILE A 114 27.45 -18.03 8.79
C ILE A 114 28.38 -19.25 8.79
N ALA A 115 27.87 -20.41 9.20
CA ALA A 115 28.66 -21.63 9.41
C ALA A 115 29.25 -22.27 8.13
N TYR A 116 29.12 -21.63 6.96
CA TYR A 116 29.47 -22.19 5.65
C TYR A 116 30.68 -21.52 4.96
N LEU A 117 31.63 -20.99 5.73
CA LEU A 117 32.96 -20.67 5.22
C LEU A 117 33.98 -21.50 6.01
N LYS A 118 34.30 -22.68 5.47
CA LYS A 118 35.53 -23.41 5.79
C LYS A 118 36.56 -23.10 4.71
#